data_AF-A0A089K2V5-F1
#
_entry.id   AF-A0A089K2V5-F1
#
_cell.length_a   1.000
_cell.length_b   1.000
_cell.length_c   1.000
_cell.angle_alpha   90.00
_cell.angle_beta   90.00
_cell.angle_gamma   90.00
#
_symmetry.space_group_name_H-M   'P 1'
#
loop_
_entity.id
_entity.type
_entity.pdbx_description
1 polymer ?
#
loop_
_entity_poly.entity_id
_entity_poly.type
_entity_poly.pdbx_seq_one_letter_code
_entity_poly.pdbx_strand_id
1 'polypeptide(L)' 'MKGNEHHSKFLLTHREREVFELLVQDKTTRDIAGLLFISEKTVRNHISNEMWFEIQIALT' A
#
# COMPACT_ATOMS: atom_id res chain seq x y z
N MET A 1 -2.13 17.72 22.34
CA MET A 1 -1.75 17.09 21.06
C MET A 1 -2.36 15.70 21.05
N LYS A 2 -3.59 15.54 20.55
CA LYS A 2 -4.25 14.23 20.46
C LYS A 2 -3.82 13.61 19.13
N GLY A 3 -3.06 12.53 19.20
CA GLY A 3 -2.66 11.74 18.05
C GLY A 3 -3.89 11.24 17.30
N ASN A 4 -3.81 11.24 15.98
CA ASN A 4 -4.87 10.76 15.11
C ASN A 4 -5.17 9.28 15.41
N GLU A 5 -6.27 9.01 16.10
CA GLU A 5 -6.76 7.66 16.39
C GLU A 5 -7.80 7.20 15.35
N HIS A 6 -7.56 7.46 14.06
CA HIS A 6 -8.24 6.69 13.00
C HIS A 6 -7.55 5.33 12.84
N HIS A 7 -7.54 4.54 13.92
CA HIS A 7 -7.14 3.13 13.88
C HIS A 7 -8.33 2.30 13.36
N SER A 8 -8.69 2.49 12.10
CA SER A 8 -9.30 1.39 11.35
C SER A 8 -8.24 0.28 11.29
N LYS A 9 -8.50 -0.81 12.03
CA LYS A 9 -7.62 -1.97 12.21
C LYS A 9 -7.46 -2.77 10.89
N PHE A 10 -6.91 -2.16 9.86
CA PHE A 10 -6.43 -2.89 8.70
C PHE A 10 -4.94 -3.11 8.91
N LEU A 11 -4.60 -4.30 9.44
CA LEU A 11 -3.23 -4.71 9.71
C LEU A 11 -2.59 -5.11 8.38
N LEU A 12 -2.29 -4.12 7.53
CA LEU A 12 -1.43 -4.34 6.38
C LEU A 12 -0.12 -4.96 6.88
N THR A 13 0.29 -6.05 6.23
CA THR A 13 1.63 -6.61 6.44
C THR A 13 2.68 -5.54 6.13
N HIS A 14 3.90 -5.72 6.64
CA HIS A 14 4.97 -4.74 6.42
C HIS A 14 5.18 -4.45 4.92
N ARG A 15 5.13 -5.49 4.07
CA ARG A 15 5.27 -5.36 2.61
C ARG A 15 4.07 -4.66 1.97
N GLU A 16 2.86 -4.94 2.42
CA GLU A 16 1.65 -4.25 1.94
C GLU A 16 1.69 -2.76 2.25
N ARG A 17 2.18 -2.39 3.45
CA ARG A 17 2.37 -0.99 3.83
C ARG A 17 3.40 -0.28 2.94
N GLU A 18 4.56 -0.90 2.69
CA GLU A 18 5.58 -0.33 1.81
C GLU A 18 5.04 -0.10 0.39
N VAL A 19 4.30 -1.08 -0.14
CA VAL A 19 3.66 -0.95 -1.46
C VAL A 19 2.61 0.15 -1.46
N PHE A 20 1.77 0.23 -0.42
CA PHE A 20 0.75 1.28 -0.25
C PHE A 20 1.37 2.68 -0.21
N GLU A 21 2.43 2.87 0.60
CA GLU A 21 3.12 4.17 0.73
C GLU A 21 3.72 4.65 -0.60
N LEU A 22 4.16 3.72 -1.45
CA LEU A 22 4.66 4.07 -2.77
C LEU A 22 3.52 4.35 -3.77
N LEU A 23 2.40 3.64 -3.67
CA LEU A 23 1.21 3.88 -4.49
C LEU A 23 0.60 5.27 -4.23
N VAL A 24 0.51 5.71 -2.98
CA VAL A 24 0.03 7.06 -2.64
C VAL A 24 0.98 8.18 -3.11
N GLN A 25 2.23 7.84 -3.42
CA GLN A 25 3.22 8.74 -4.04
C GLN A 25 3.18 8.69 -5.59
N ASP A 26 2.10 8.16 -6.16
CA ASP A 26 1.90 8.04 -7.62
C ASP A 26 2.94 7.13 -8.31
N LYS A 27 3.58 6.21 -7.57
CA LYS A 27 4.51 5.25 -8.16
C LYS A 27 3.75 4.14 -8.88
N THR A 28 4.19 3.80 -10.09
CA THR A 28 3.61 2.67 -10.83
C THR A 28 4.08 1.34 -10.24
N THR A 29 3.36 0.25 -10.50
CA THR A 29 3.79 -1.10 -10.07
C THR A 29 5.16 -1.49 -10.61
N ARG A 30 5.57 -0.92 -11.74
CA ARG A 30 6.91 -1.10 -12.33
C ARG A 30 7.98 -0.36 -11.53
N ASP A 31 7.71 0.88 -11.12
CA ASP A 31 8.62 1.64 -10.27
C ASP A 31 8.77 0.97 -8.90
N ILE A 32 7.65 0.52 -8.31
CA ILE A 32 7.63 -0.18 -7.03
C ILE A 32 8.41 -1.49 -7.10
N ALA A 33 8.23 -2.25 -8.19
CA ALA A 33 8.99 -3.48 -8.45
C ALA A 33 10.51 -3.21 -8.46
N GLY A 34 10.92 -2.11 -9.11
CA GLY A 34 12.32 -1.66 -9.12
C GLY A 34 12.84 -1.25 -7.75
N LEU A 35 12.05 -0.50 -6.97
CA LEU A 35 12.44 -0.01 -5.64
C LEU A 35 12.54 -1.14 -4.61
N LEU A 36 11.64 -2.12 -4.67
CA LEU A 36 11.56 -3.23 -3.72
C LEU A 36 12.33 -4.48 -4.18
N PHE A 37 12.98 -4.44 -5.34
CA PHE A 37 13.72 -5.55 -5.94
C PHE A 37 12.88 -6.85 -6.08
N ILE A 38 11.61 -6.70 -6.46
CA ILE A 38 10.66 -7.79 -6.68
C ILE A 38 10.02 -7.69 -8.06
N SER A 39 9.33 -8.75 -8.51
CA SER A 39 8.61 -8.69 -9.78
C SER A 39 7.34 -7.85 -9.69
N GLU A 40 6.90 -7.23 -10.78
CA GLU A 40 5.60 -6.55 -10.84
C GLU A 40 4.44 -7.48 -10.47
N LYS A 41 4.56 -8.77 -10.77
CA LYS A 41 3.60 -9.79 -10.34
C LYS A 41 3.56 -9.90 -8.81
N THR A 42 4.72 -9.88 -8.16
CA THR A 42 4.83 -9.88 -6.70
C THR A 42 4.25 -8.60 -6.10
N VAL A 43 4.47 -7.45 -6.72
CA VAL A 43 3.83 -6.18 -6.30
C VAL A 43 2.31 -6.31 -6.36
N ARG A 44 1.74 -6.79 -7.47
CA ARG A 44 0.29 -7.02 -7.57
C ARG A 44 -0.24 -8.04 -6.56
N ASN A 45 0.55 -9.06 -6.23
CA ASN A 45 0.18 -10.01 -5.16
C ASN A 45 0.18 -9.35 -3.78
N HIS A 46 1.06 -8.38 -3.53
CA HIS A 46 0.99 -7.57 -2.31
C HIS A 46 -0.22 -6.64 -2.33
N ILE A 47 -0.75 -6.23 -3.47
CA ILE A 47 -1.99 -5.44 -3.56
C ILE A 47 -3.20 -6.37 -3.33
N SER A 48 -3.39 -6.80 -2.08
CA SER A 48 -4.52 -7.60 -1.60
C SER A 48 -5.85 -6.82 -1.70
N ASN A 49 -6.99 -7.53 -1.72
CA ASN A 49 -8.32 -6.90 -1.77
C ASN A 49 -8.58 -5.96 -0.56
N GLU A 50 -7.95 -6.24 0.57
CA GLU A 50 -7.98 -5.39 1.77
C GLU A 50 -7.15 -4.10 1.60
N MET A 51 -5.98 -4.16 0.93
CA MET A 51 -5.21 -2.96 0.57
C MET A 51 -5.97 -2.09 -0.44
N TRP A 52 -6.65 -2.69 -1.41
CA TRP A 52 -7.50 -1.97 -2.36
C TRP A 52 -8.59 -1.16 -1.68
N PHE A 53 -9.22 -1.74 -0.65
CA PHE A 53 -10.23 -1.03 0.14
C PHE A 53 -9.65 0.22 0.82
N GLU A 54 -8.45 0.10 1.39
CA GLU A 54 -7.76 1.23 2.03
C GLU A 54 -7.32 2.31 1.04
N ILE A 55 -6.83 1.93 -0.16
CA ILE A 55 -6.49 2.90 -1.22
C ILE A 55 -7.74 3.67 -1.65
N GLN A 56 -8.88 2.99 -1.79
CA GLN A 56 -10.12 3.64 -2.21
C GLN A 56 -10.64 4.62 -1.14
N ILE A 57 -10.50 4.31 0.15
CA ILE A 57 -10.81 5.26 1.23
C ILE A 57 -9.84 6.43 1.23
N ALA A 58 -8.53 6.20 1.05
CA ALA A 58 -7.52 7.26 1.08
C ALA A 58 -7.63 8.26 -0.08
N LEU A 59 -8.28 7.87 -1.18
CA LEU A 59 -8.50 8.71 -2.37
C LEU A 59 -9.89 9.39 -2.40
N THR A 60 -10.75 9.16 -1.39
CA THR A 60 -12.09 9.77 -1.27
C THR A 60 -12.10 10.88 -0.23
#